data_AF-A0A7J4L6W5-F1
#
_entry.id   AF-A0A7J4L6W5-F1
#
_cell.length_a   1.000
_cell.length_b   1.000
_cell.length_c   1.000
_cell.angle_alpha   90.00
_cell.angle_beta   90.00
_cell.angle_gamma   90.00
#
_symmetry.space_group_name_H-M   'P 1'
#
loop_
_entity.id
_entity.type
_entity.pdbx_description
1 polymer ?
#
loop_
_entity_poly.entity_id
_entity_poly.type
_entity_poly.pdbx_seq_one_letter_code
_entity_poly.pdbx_strand_id
1 'polypeptide(L)' 'MVQGRCMKCKTQREMNNMKEVTMKNGMRAAKGVCAKCGTNMYKILGKKK' A
#
# COMPACT_ATOMS: atom_id res chain seq x y z
N MET A 1 7.08 7.39 9.67
CA MET A 1 5.68 6.99 9.49
C MET A 1 5.27 7.22 8.04
N VAL A 2 4.95 6.17 7.28
CA VAL A 2 4.66 6.33 5.84
C VAL A 2 3.19 6.70 5.66
N GLN A 3 2.95 7.93 5.21
CA GLN A 3 1.61 8.43 4.95
C GLN A 3 1.15 8.03 3.54
N GLY A 4 0.02 7.33 3.47
CA GLY A 4 -0.68 6.96 2.26
C GLY A 4 -2.08 7.56 2.20
N ARG A 5 -2.53 7.90 0.98
CA ARG A 5 -3.91 8.33 0.79
C ARG A 5 -4.83 7.11 0.80
N CYS A 6 -5.63 6.95 1.84
CA CYS A 6 -6.62 5.88 1.88
C CYS A 6 -7.79 6.25 0.97
N MET A 7 -8.07 5.47 -0.08
CA MET A 7 -9.19 5.74 -0.99
C MET A 7 -10.55 5.64 -0.30
N LYS A 8 -10.70 4.79 0.73
CA LYS A 8 -11.93 4.70 1.54
C LYS A 8 -12.13 5.94 2.40
N CYS A 9 -11.08 6.41 3.07
CA CYS A 9 -11.16 7.60 3.92
C CYS A 9 -10.99 8.91 3.15
N LYS A 10 -10.69 8.85 1.84
CA LYS A 10 -10.32 9.95 0.93
C LYS A 10 -9.30 10.96 1.51
N THR A 11 -8.57 10.56 2.55
CA THR A 11 -7.66 11.39 3.35
C THR A 11 -6.28 10.74 3.39
N GLN A 12 -5.24 11.56 3.58
CA GLN A 12 -3.91 11.05 3.91
C GLN A 12 -3.92 10.45 5.31
N ARG A 13 -3.43 9.22 5.42
CA ARG A 13 -3.43 8.41 6.64
C ARG A 13 -2.16 7.60 6.69
N GLU A 14 -1.74 7.21 7.88
CA GLU A 14 -0.61 6.31 8.02
C GLU A 14 -0.93 4.92 7.45
N MET A 15 0.02 4.39 6.70
CA MET A 15 0.03 3.01 6.25
C MET A 15 0.86 2.19 7.24
N ASN A 16 0.17 1.34 8.01
CA ASN A 16 0.76 0.36 8.90
C ASN A 16 1.06 -0.93 8.14
N ASN A 17 2.06 -1.70 8.59
CA ASN A 17 2.44 -2.98 8.00
C ASN A 17 2.74 -2.91 6.49
N MET A 18 3.59 -1.98 6.06
CA MET A 18 4.14 -1.99 4.71
C MET A 18 4.97 -3.24 4.48
N LYS A 19 4.55 -4.06 3.52
CA LYS A 19 5.23 -5.26 3.04
C LYS A 19 5.32 -5.19 1.53
N GLU A 20 6.51 -5.39 0.99
CA GLU A 20 6.64 -5.58 -0.45
C GLU A 20 6.13 -6.97 -0.83
N VAL A 21 5.26 -7.01 -1.83
CA VAL A 21 4.74 -8.22 -2.44
C VAL A 21 5.02 -8.15 -3.94
N THR A 22 5.51 -9.26 -4.49
CA THR A 22 5.66 -9.40 -5.93
C THR A 22 4.42 -10.09 -6.45
N MET A 23 3.67 -9.39 -7.30
CA MET A 23 2.46 -9.91 -7.92
C MET A 23 2.84 -10.94 -9.00
N LYS A 24 1.92 -11.86 -9.32
CA LYS A 24 2.15 -12.95 -10.31
C LYS A 24 2.54 -12.45 -11.72
N ASN A 25 2.25 -11.20 -12.03
CA ASN A 25 2.61 -10.51 -13.27
C ASN A 25 4.02 -9.90 -13.26
N GLY A 26 4.85 -10.23 -12.26
CA GLY A 26 6.23 -9.74 -12.12
C GLY A 26 6.34 -8.30 -11.63
N MET A 27 5.23 -7.66 -11.25
CA MET A 27 5.21 -6.30 -10.73
C MET A 27 5.41 -6.30 -9.22
N ARG A 28 6.28 -5.43 -8.71
CA ARG A 28 6.42 -5.19 -7.26
C ARG A 28 5.34 -4.22 -6.81
N ALA A 29 4.70 -4.53 -5.69
CA ALA A 29 3.76 -3.67 -5.02
C ALA A 29 4.07 -3.65 -3.52
N ALA A 30 4.02 -2.50 -2.89
CA ALA A 30 3.96 -2.40 -1.44
C ALA A 30 2.51 -2.58 -0.98
N LYS A 31 2.23 -3.63 -0.23
CA LYS A 31 1.00 -3.83 0.52
C LYS A 31 1.13 -3.17 1.89
N GLY A 32 0.22 -2.28 2.26
CA GLY A 32 0.10 -1.71 3.60
C GLY A 32 -1.35 -1.79 4.08
N VAL A 33 -1.61 -1.30 5.28
CA VAL A 33 -2.94 -1.28 5.89
C VAL A 33 -3.22 0.12 6.41
N CYS A 34 -4.40 0.68 6.12
CA CYS A 34 -4.80 1.96 6.68
C CYS A 34 -5.00 1.84 8.19
N ALA A 35 -4.32 2.68 8.99
CA ALA A 35 -4.41 2.66 10.45
C ALA A 35 -5.83 2.93 11.00
N LYS A 36 -6.71 3.61 10.23
CA LYS A 36 -8.05 3.99 10.69
C LYS A 36 -9.16 3.00 10.30
N CYS A 37 -9.15 2.53 9.07
CA CYS A 37 -10.22 1.68 8.52
C CYS A 37 -9.80 0.23 8.29
N GLY A 38 -8.56 -0.14 8.64
CA GLY A 38 -8.03 -1.49 8.46
C GLY A 38 -7.97 -1.95 7.00
N THR A 39 -8.20 -1.05 6.03
CA THR A 39 -8.29 -1.44 4.63
C THR A 39 -6.90 -1.66 4.06
N ASN A 40 -6.71 -2.80 3.40
CA ASN A 40 -5.48 -3.11 2.67
C ASN A 40 -5.28 -2.08 1.55
N MET A 41 -4.15 -1.37 1.61
CA MET A 41 -3.70 -0.42 0.62
C MET A 41 -2.58 -1.07 -0.19
N TYR A 42 -2.58 -0.87 -1.50
CA TYR A 42 -1.50 -1.35 -2.36
C TYR A 42 -0.92 -0.14 -3.08
N LYS A 43 0.41 0.02 -3.01
CA LYS A 43 1.17 0.99 -3.77
C LYS A 43 2.04 0.23 -4.75
N ILE A 44 1.72 0.32 -6.03
CA ILE A 44 2.52 -0.34 -7.08
C ILE A 44 3.88 0.37 -7.13
N LEU A 45 4.96 -0.40 -6.97
CA LEU A 45 6.34 0.09 -7.01
C LEU A 45 6.95 -0.03 -8.42
N GLY A 46 6.33 -0.80 -9.31
CA GLY A 46 6.76 -1.00 -10.70
C GLY A 46 7.40 -2.36 -10.95
N LYS A 47 7.79 -2.64 -12.20
CA LYS A 47 8.55 -3.85 -12.54
C LYS A 47 10.00 -3.69 -12.11
N LYS A 48 10.56 -4.73 -11.48
CA LYS A 48 12.01 -4.85 -11.30
C LYS A 48 12.59 -5.02 -12.71
N LYS A 49 13.33 -4.03 -13.19
CA LYS A 49 14.00 -4.06 -14.50
C LYS A 49 15.09 -5.12 -14.49
#